data_AF-A0A0F2R8Z6-F1
#
_entry.id   AF-A0A0F2R8Z6-F1
#
_cell.length_a   1.000
_cell.length_b   1.000
_cell.length_c   1.000
_cell.angle_alpha   90.00
_cell.angle_beta   90.00
_cell.angle_gamma   90.00
#
_symmetry.space_group_name_H-M   'P 1'
#
loop_
_entity.id
_entity.type
_entity.pdbx_description
1 polymer ?
#
loop_
_entity_poly.entity_id
_entity_poly.type
_entity_poly.pdbx_seq_one_letter_code
_entity_poly.pdbx_strand_id
1 'polypeptide(L)'
;MPDLRQQVGVYMRQDIARGVKQGVFTEPVDDFLIDCVGGLVLSALLSCLSGTAAADAGARTAEMQLRLLGIDKEAARAAVGQALDAHPI
;
A
#
# COMPACT_ATOMS: atom_id res chain seq x y z
N MET A 1 -3.81 -17.56 5.38
CA MET A 1 -2.36 -17.28 5.46
C MET A 1 -2.08 -16.29 6.60
N PRO A 2 -2.18 -16.69 7.88
CA PRO A 2 -1.93 -15.81 9.02
C PRO A 2 -0.47 -15.34 9.10
N ASP A 3 0.47 -16.23 8.78
CA ASP A 3 1.91 -15.97 8.93
C ASP A 3 2.44 -14.93 7.95
N LEU A 4 1.99 -14.96 6.69
CA LEU A 4 2.35 -13.96 5.69
C LEU A 4 1.83 -12.57 6.10
N ARG A 5 0.60 -12.50 6.63
CA ARG A 5 0.00 -11.25 7.13
C ARG A 5 0.80 -10.70 8.32
N GLN A 6 1.28 -11.58 9.20
CA GLN A 6 2.08 -11.18 10.36
C GLN A 6 3.47 -10.67 9.94
N GLN A 7 4.16 -11.35 9.02
CA GLN A 7 5.48 -10.94 8.54
C GLN A 7 5.44 -9.64 7.74
N VAL A 8 4.51 -9.52 6.80
CA VAL A 8 4.36 -8.31 5.97
C VAL A 8 3.87 -7.13 6.83
N GLY A 9 2.99 -7.39 7.80
CA GLY A 9 2.46 -6.38 8.71
C GLY A 9 3.52 -5.72 9.59
N VAL A 10 4.58 -6.43 10.00
CA VAL A 10 5.68 -5.85 10.80
C VAL A 10 6.46 -4.80 10.00
N TYR A 11 6.87 -5.13 8.77
CA TYR A 11 7.61 -4.20 7.92
C TYR A 11 6.75 -3.01 7.49
N MET A 12 5.50 -3.27 7.07
CA MET A 12 4.56 -2.21 6.73
C MET A 12 4.32 -1.23 7.89
N ARG A 13 4.19 -1.75 9.12
CA ARG A 13 4.06 -0.89 10.30
C ARG A 13 5.27 0.00 10.49
N GLN A 14 6.48 -0.53 10.33
CA GLN A 14 7.71 0.26 10.46
C GLN A 14 7.80 1.36 9.40
N ASP A 15 7.41 1.05 8.16
CA ASP A 15 7.43 2.00 7.05
C ASP A 15 6.43 3.13 7.25
N ILE A 16 5.19 2.79 7.63
CA ILE A 16 4.14 3.78 7.88
C ILE A 16 4.51 4.63 9.11
N ALA A 17 4.98 4.02 10.20
CA ALA A 17 5.42 4.75 11.39
C ALA A 17 6.56 5.74 11.08
N ARG A 18 7.48 5.35 10.19
CA ARG A 18 8.55 6.23 9.70
C ARG A 18 8.00 7.37 8.87
N GLY A 19 7.08 7.12 7.93
CA GLY A 19 6.46 8.17 7.12
C GLY A 19 5.66 9.19 7.95
N VAL A 20 4.99 8.74 9.01
CA VAL A 20 4.34 9.64 9.99
C VAL A 20 5.38 10.48 10.73
N LYS A 21 6.46 9.88 11.23
CA LYS A 21 7.55 10.63 11.90
C LYS A 21 8.22 11.67 10.98
N GLN A 22 8.24 11.42 9.68
CA GLN A 22 8.78 12.34 8.67
C GLN A 22 7.76 13.43 8.25
N GLY A 23 6.52 13.37 8.74
CA GLY A 23 5.44 14.29 8.34
C GLY A 23 4.91 14.04 6.92
N VAL A 24 5.21 12.88 6.33
CA VAL A 24 4.75 12.50 4.98
C VAL A 24 3.32 11.95 5.04
N PHE A 25 3.02 11.13 6.04
CA PHE A 25 1.67 10.59 6.26
C PHE A 25 0.97 11.34 7.37
N THR A 26 -0.31 11.65 7.17
CA THR A 26 -1.12 12.43 8.12
C THR A 26 -1.96 11.55 9.04
N GLU A 27 -2.18 10.29 8.67
CA GLU A 27 -2.99 9.36 9.45
C GLU A 27 -2.19 8.71 10.59
N PRO A 28 -2.80 8.55 11.79
CA PRO A 28 -2.16 7.87 12.90
C PRO A 28 -1.96 6.38 12.59
N VAL A 29 -0.80 5.84 12.97
CA VAL A 29 -0.51 4.41 12.79
C VAL A 29 -1.14 3.61 13.90
N ASP A 30 -2.25 2.94 13.60
CA ASP A 30 -2.88 1.95 14.47
C ASP A 30 -3.05 0.60 13.77
N ASP A 31 -3.44 -0.41 14.56
CA ASP A 31 -3.59 -1.77 14.08
C ASP A 31 -4.68 -1.88 13.00
N PHE A 32 -5.71 -1.05 13.08
CA PHE A 32 -6.81 -1.02 12.13
C PHE A 32 -6.36 -0.52 10.75
N LEU A 33 -5.56 0.55 10.71
CA LEU A 33 -4.95 1.06 9.48
C LEU A 33 -4.03 0.01 8.86
N ILE A 34 -3.17 -0.63 9.64
CA ILE A 34 -2.29 -1.69 9.15
C ILE A 34 -3.09 -2.85 8.54
N ASP A 35 -4.18 -3.24 9.20
CA ASP A 35 -5.09 -4.27 8.69
C ASP A 35 -5.79 -3.85 7.39
N CYS A 36 -6.21 -2.60 7.26
CA CYS A 36 -6.79 -2.06 6.03
C CYS A 36 -5.79 -2.10 4.87
N VAL A 37 -4.58 -1.60 5.10
CA VAL A 37 -3.53 -1.56 4.06
C VAL A 37 -3.14 -2.99 3.66
N GLY A 38 -2.98 -3.91 4.62
CA GLY A 38 -2.70 -5.33 4.34
C GLY A 38 -3.84 -6.05 3.63
N GLY A 39 -5.09 -5.72 3.97
CA GLY A 39 -6.28 -6.23 3.30
C GLY A 39 -6.33 -5.86 1.81
N LEU A 40 -5.95 -4.62 1.47
CA LEU A 40 -5.85 -4.18 0.08
C LEU A 40 -4.81 -4.99 -0.71
N VAL A 41 -3.63 -5.24 -0.15
CA VAL A 41 -2.60 -6.09 -0.79
C VAL A 41 -3.15 -7.48 -1.07
N LEU A 42 -3.76 -8.10 -0.05
CA LEU A 42 -4.29 -9.46 -0.18
C LEU A 42 -5.43 -9.53 -1.20
N SER A 43 -6.33 -8.55 -1.20
CA SER A 43 -7.43 -8.48 -2.16
C SER A 43 -6.93 -8.33 -3.60
N ALA A 44 -5.92 -7.48 -3.81
CA ALA A 44 -5.29 -7.30 -5.12
C ALA A 44 -4.58 -8.57 -5.58
N LEU A 45 -3.80 -9.21 -4.71
CA LEU A 45 -3.11 -10.47 -4.99
C LEU A 45 -4.11 -11.57 -5.37
N LEU A 46 -5.18 -11.75 -4.59
CA LEU A 46 -6.21 -12.75 -4.89
C LEU A 46 -6.90 -12.46 -6.22
N SER A 47 -7.18 -11.19 -6.53
CA SER A 47 -7.79 -10.78 -7.80
C SER A 47 -6.86 -11.04 -9.00
N CYS A 48 -5.54 -10.86 -8.83
CA CYS A 48 -4.55 -11.23 -9.83
C CYS A 48 -4.50 -12.74 -10.04
N LEU A 49 -4.49 -13.52 -8.94
CA LEU A 49 -4.47 -14.99 -8.99
C LEU A 49 -5.73 -15.59 -9.62
N SER A 50 -6.89 -14.94 -9.44
CA SER A 50 -8.15 -15.34 -10.09
C SER A 50 -8.30 -14.82 -11.53
N GLY A 51 -7.34 -14.04 -12.04
CA GLY A 51 -7.41 -13.44 -13.37
C GLY A 51 -8.49 -12.36 -13.53
N THR A 52 -9.03 -11.85 -12.42
CA THR A 52 -10.08 -10.81 -12.42
C THR A 52 -9.52 -9.40 -12.33
N ALA A 53 -8.22 -9.26 -12.11
CA ALA A 53 -7.51 -7.98 -12.04
C ALA A 53 -6.80 -7.64 -13.35
N ALA A 54 -6.77 -6.35 -13.69
CA ALA A 54 -5.99 -5.82 -14.81
C ALA A 54 -4.49 -5.73 -14.46
N ALA A 55 -3.65 -5.57 -15.49
CA ALA A 55 -2.18 -5.47 -15.34
C ALA A 55 -1.74 -4.31 -14.42
N ASP A 56 -2.58 -3.29 -14.23
CA ASP A 56 -2.34 -2.11 -13.39
C ASP A 56 -2.78 -2.29 -11.92
N ALA A 57 -3.22 -3.50 -11.53
CA ALA A 57 -3.79 -3.74 -10.20
C ALA A 57 -2.84 -3.38 -9.05
N GLY A 58 -1.54 -3.65 -9.21
CA GLY A 58 -0.51 -3.27 -8.22
C GLY A 58 -0.42 -1.76 -8.05
N ALA A 59 -0.33 -1.02 -9.17
CA ALA A 59 -0.27 0.44 -9.18
C ALA A 59 -1.52 1.08 -8.55
N ARG A 60 -2.72 0.57 -8.91
CA ARG A 60 -3.98 1.03 -8.34
C ARG A 60 -4.08 0.77 -6.84
N THR A 61 -3.59 -0.38 -6.38
CA THR A 61 -3.56 -0.74 -4.96
C THR A 61 -2.63 0.18 -4.19
N ALA A 62 -1.43 0.45 -4.72
CA ALA A 62 -0.48 1.37 -4.12
C ALA A 62 -1.04 2.80 -4.04
N GLU A 63 -1.71 3.30 -5.09
CA GLU A 63 -2.36 4.62 -5.08
C GLU A 63 -3.44 4.68 -3.99
N MET A 64 -4.27 3.64 -3.84
CA MET A 64 -5.30 3.56 -2.80
C MET A 64 -4.71 3.55 -1.39
N GLN A 65 -3.60 2.83 -1.19
CA GLN A 65 -2.91 2.78 0.10
C GLN A 65 -2.31 4.14 0.47
N LEU A 66 -1.65 4.83 -0.45
CA LEU A 66 -1.11 6.18 -0.21
C LEU A 66 -2.22 7.16 0.17
N ARG A 67 -3.37 7.07 -0.50
CA ARG A 67 -4.54 7.90 -0.17
C ARG A 67 -5.12 7.58 1.20
N LEU A 68 -5.14 6.31 1.60
CA LEU A 68 -5.51 5.92 2.97
C LEU A 68 -4.53 6.44 4.02
N LEU A 69 -3.28 6.72 3.67
CA LEU A 69 -2.28 7.32 4.54
C LEU A 69 -2.32 8.86 4.54
N GLY A 70 -3.32 9.45 3.87
CA GLY A 70 -3.55 10.88 3.84
C GLY A 70 -2.82 11.63 2.71
N ILE A 71 -2.22 10.92 1.76
CA ILE A 71 -1.62 11.54 0.57
C ILE A 71 -2.74 11.96 -0.40
N ASP A 72 -2.66 13.19 -0.91
CA ASP A 72 -3.57 13.67 -1.96
C ASP A 72 -3.53 12.76 -3.20
N LYS A 73 -4.65 12.68 -3.93
CA LYS A 73 -4.80 11.82 -5.11
C LYS A 73 -3.73 12.08 -6.18
N GLU A 74 -3.41 13.33 -6.49
CA GLU A 74 -2.43 13.66 -7.53
C GLU A 74 -1.02 13.28 -7.08
N ALA A 75 -0.67 13.59 -5.83
CA ALA A 75 0.61 13.23 -5.24
C ALA A 75 0.78 11.69 -5.14
N ALA A 76 -0.27 10.97 -4.76
CA ALA A 76 -0.26 9.51 -4.69
C ALA A 76 -0.01 8.89 -6.08
N ARG A 77 -0.70 9.38 -7.10
CA ARG A 77 -0.50 8.92 -8.48
C ARG A 77 0.91 9.20 -8.98
N ALA A 78 1.44 10.39 -8.71
CA ALA A 78 2.80 10.76 -9.10
C ALA A 78 3.85 9.86 -8.42
N ALA A 79 3.70 9.60 -7.12
CA ALA A 79 4.60 8.73 -6.37
C ALA A 79 4.61 7.29 -6.91
N VAL A 80 3.44 6.74 -7.27
CA VAL A 80 3.34 5.42 -7.89
C VAL A 80 4.03 5.40 -9.26
N GLY A 81 3.80 6.42 -10.09
CA GLY A 81 4.47 6.54 -11.40
C GLY A 81 6.00 6.54 -11.26
N GLN A 82 6.54 7.35 -10.35
CA GLN A 82 7.98 7.40 -10.08
C GLN A 82 8.55 6.05 -9.62
N ALA A 83 7.81 5.31 -8.80
CA ALA A 83 8.23 3.98 -8.34
C ALA A 83 8.30 2.96 -9.49
N LEU A 84 7.35 3.00 -10.42
CA LEU A 84 7.33 2.14 -11.61
C LEU A 84 8.48 2.47 -12.57
N ASP A 85 8.80 3.75 -12.73
CA ASP A 85 9.92 4.19 -13.57
C ASP A 85 11.28 3.78 -12.98
N ALA A 86 11.40 3.81 -11.64
CA ALA A 86 12.61 3.39 -10.93
C ALA A 86 12.80 1.86 -10.93
N HIS A 87 11.70 1.11 -10.96
CA HIS A 87 11.69 -0.35 -10.90
C HIS A 87 10.67 -0.92 -11.90
N PRO A 88 11.02 -0.99 -13.20
CA PRO A 88 10.13 -1.55 -14.21
C PRO A 88 9.85 -3.02 -13.90
N ILE A 89 8.56 -3.35 -13.83
CA ILE A 89 8.04 -4.70 -13.57
C ILE A 89 7.81 -5.47 -14.88
#